data_AF-A0A6P8B2U2-F1
#
_entry.id   AF-A0A6P8B2U2-F1
#
_cell.length_a   1.000
_cell.length_b   1.000
_cell.length_c   1.000
_cell.angle_alpha   90.00
_cell.angle_beta   90.00
_cell.angle_gamma   90.00
#
_symmetry.space_group_name_H-M   'P 1'
#
loop_
_entity.id
_entity.type
_entity.pdbx_description
1 polymer ?
#
loop_
_entity_poly.entity_id
_entity_poly.type
_entity_poly.pdbx_seq_one_letter_code
_entity_poly.pdbx_strand_id
1 'polypeptide(L)'
;MDSKAGFSSIPPFEATALESIPSTCDTVLKMFESHKTKNLEWRKVQLRKLYWAIEDYTPMIIEAMQRDFGKPAYEVLLSEVSFVKNDCMFMLSNMDSFAKDEYLGSPHVPFAFRINQIRTRKEPLGSVLIIAPYNYPFMLLLSPLVGAIAAGCTAVLKPSELAPYTAAVVKELIERRMDPSAFAVVNGAVPETNALLDWAQWDKIFYTGSTTVGKIIAKKAAETLTPVTLELGGLNPAFITRHADLYLAAKRLMWAKTFNAGQVCLSQNYILVERPVLDSFIAELNRVHNEFFPRGARDSELARVINERHWLRMKKMLDESRGKIVMGGQMDQDTLFMEPTAVLVDSADDSMVVEESFGPIFAIMAFDNLDAAIKLANRVDKTPLALYAFGKDHETNKVINEMTSGGASINDSFAHAQLNSVAFGGVKTSGQGAYRGKASFDTFSHHRTVAKTPGWMESFLRVRYMPYNMSELKKLAMLSSKSPNFDRQGKEVRGLAYWSSLIFGMGAAGPKGALVRWLIVLVAAYAWVNRVAITNIYQLVKQLAAMR
;
A
#
# COMPACT_ATOMS: atom_id res chain seq x y z
N MET A 1 19.72 26.99 -17.94
CA MET A 1 21.03 26.30 -17.90
C MET A 1 21.73 26.79 -16.66
N ASP A 2 21.33 26.28 -15.50
CA ASP A 2 21.98 26.62 -14.23
C ASP A 2 22.83 25.43 -13.79
N SER A 3 24.04 25.78 -13.37
CA SER A 3 25.18 24.95 -13.00
C SER A 3 24.86 23.51 -12.59
N LYS A 4 25.50 22.55 -13.28
CA LYS A 4 25.93 21.30 -12.66
C LYS A 4 26.82 21.70 -11.49
N ALA A 5 26.25 21.81 -10.29
CA ALA A 5 27.03 22.03 -9.08
C ALA A 5 28.07 20.90 -9.04
N GLY A 6 29.35 21.24 -9.06
CA GLY A 6 30.41 20.28 -8.83
C GLY A 6 30.25 19.78 -7.40
N PHE A 7 29.57 18.66 -7.22
CA PHE A 7 29.40 18.03 -5.92
C PHE A 7 30.75 17.44 -5.49
N SER A 8 31.42 18.07 -4.53
CA SER A 8 32.81 17.76 -4.19
C SER A 8 32.99 16.74 -3.07
N SER A 9 31.94 16.25 -2.41
CA SER A 9 31.91 15.07 -1.52
C SER A 9 30.56 14.97 -0.79
N ILE A 10 30.23 13.81 -0.23
CA ILE A 10 29.10 13.66 0.71
C ILE A 10 29.42 14.48 1.98
N PRO A 11 28.53 15.39 2.42
CA PRO A 11 28.74 16.15 3.65
C PRO A 11 28.76 15.21 4.88
N PRO A 12 29.44 15.59 5.97
CA PRO A 12 29.43 14.80 7.20
C PRO A 12 28.01 14.74 7.79
N PHE A 13 27.70 13.63 8.46
CA PHE A 13 26.48 13.54 9.24
C PHE A 13 26.62 14.39 10.50
N GLU A 14 25.69 15.33 10.67
CA GLU A 14 25.60 16.18 11.84
C GLU A 14 24.22 16.06 12.46
N ALA A 15 24.17 15.73 13.76
CA ALA A 15 22.94 15.77 14.54
C ALA A 15 22.47 17.22 14.70
N THR A 16 21.15 17.41 14.64
CA THR A 16 20.54 18.74 14.79
C THR A 16 20.55 19.12 16.27
N ALA A 17 21.06 20.31 16.58
CA ALA A 17 21.11 20.79 17.96
C ALA A 17 19.70 20.79 18.58
N LEU A 18 19.55 20.20 19.76
CA LEU A 18 18.25 19.96 20.40
C LEU A 18 17.47 21.26 20.61
N GLU A 19 18.16 22.32 21.01
CA GLU A 19 17.63 23.67 21.20
C GLU A 19 17.10 24.32 19.91
N SER A 20 17.55 23.87 18.74
CA SER A 20 17.11 24.41 17.45
C SER A 20 15.84 23.73 16.92
N ILE A 21 15.54 22.50 17.37
CA ILE A 21 14.44 21.68 16.84
C ILE A 21 13.07 22.39 16.96
N PRO A 22 12.68 22.98 18.10
CA PRO A 22 11.40 23.70 18.20
C PRO A 22 11.29 24.83 17.18
N SER A 23 12.36 25.62 17.00
CA SER A 23 12.38 26.74 16.04
C SER A 23 12.25 26.27 14.58
N THR A 24 12.88 25.14 14.25
CA THR A 24 12.72 24.49 12.93
C THR A 24 11.27 24.06 12.72
N CYS A 25 10.65 23.42 13.70
CA CYS A 25 9.26 22.97 13.61
C CYS A 25 8.28 24.17 13.49
N ASP A 26 8.49 25.22 14.29
CA ASP A 26 7.70 26.45 14.24
C ASP A 26 7.78 27.15 12.87
N THR A 27 8.96 27.11 12.23
CA THR A 27 9.15 27.67 10.88
C THR A 27 8.27 26.94 9.86
N VAL A 28 8.27 25.60 9.90
CA VAL A 28 7.48 24.72 9.03
C VAL A 28 5.98 24.89 9.30
N LEU A 29 5.58 25.09 10.55
CA LEU A 29 4.19 25.40 10.93
C LEU A 29 3.73 26.76 10.39
N LYS A 30 4.50 27.83 10.59
CA LYS A 30 4.18 29.18 10.10
C LYS A 30 3.99 29.22 8.58
N MET A 31 4.78 28.44 7.85
CA MET A 31 4.62 28.32 6.40
C MET A 31 3.28 27.66 6.01
N PHE A 32 2.81 26.66 6.76
CA PHE A 32 1.47 26.09 6.55
C PHE A 32 0.37 27.11 6.86
N GLU A 33 0.50 27.83 7.97
CA GLU A 33 -0.46 28.87 8.40
C GLU A 33 -0.56 30.03 7.41
N SER A 34 0.50 30.32 6.64
CA SER A 34 0.48 31.30 5.54
C SER A 34 -0.51 30.95 4.41
N HIS A 35 -0.99 29.71 4.36
CA HIS A 35 -1.86 29.14 3.33
C HIS A 35 -1.27 29.09 1.92
N LYS A 36 0.02 29.44 1.74
CA LYS A 36 0.72 29.34 0.46
C LYS A 36 0.70 27.91 -0.10
N THR A 37 0.83 26.91 0.78
CA THR A 37 0.81 25.48 0.40
C THR A 37 -0.55 25.00 -0.14
N LYS A 38 -1.63 25.76 0.06
CA LYS A 38 -2.96 25.40 -0.49
C LYS A 38 -3.00 25.54 -2.01
N ASN A 39 -2.13 26.36 -2.62
CA ASN A 39 -2.05 26.55 -4.07
C ASN A 39 -1.48 25.30 -4.76
N LEU A 40 -2.26 24.70 -5.68
CA LEU A 40 -1.85 23.48 -6.38
C LEU A 40 -0.60 23.67 -7.26
N GLU A 41 -0.44 24.81 -7.92
CA GLU A 41 0.75 25.06 -8.73
C GLU A 41 2.01 25.18 -7.88
N TRP A 42 1.91 25.75 -6.66
CA TRP A 42 3.03 25.74 -5.71
C TRP A 42 3.44 24.29 -5.37
N ARG A 43 2.47 23.41 -5.09
CA ARG A 43 2.74 21.99 -4.82
C ARG A 43 3.42 21.30 -6.00
N LYS A 44 2.94 21.54 -7.24
CA LYS A 44 3.56 21.00 -8.47
C LYS A 44 4.99 21.49 -8.64
N VAL A 45 5.27 22.77 -8.35
CA VAL A 45 6.63 23.31 -8.38
C VAL A 45 7.54 22.56 -7.41
N GLN A 46 7.10 22.32 -6.17
CA GLN A 46 7.89 21.56 -5.19
C GLN A 46 8.15 20.12 -5.66
N LEU A 47 7.15 19.41 -6.20
CA LEU A 47 7.33 18.06 -6.75
C LEU A 47 8.31 18.03 -7.94
N ARG A 48 8.27 19.02 -8.84
CA ARG A 48 9.23 19.14 -9.95
C ARG A 48 10.64 19.42 -9.44
N LYS A 49 10.79 20.29 -8.43
CA LYS A 49 12.09 20.55 -7.78
C LYS A 49 12.64 19.28 -7.14
N LEU A 50 11.81 18.52 -6.42
CA LEU A 50 12.19 17.25 -5.82
C LEU A 50 12.64 16.23 -6.88
N TYR A 51 11.89 16.09 -7.99
CA TYR A 51 12.28 15.21 -9.10
C TYR A 51 13.67 15.53 -9.64
N TRP A 52 13.94 16.81 -9.95
CA TRP A 52 15.25 17.22 -10.47
C TRP A 52 16.36 17.16 -9.42
N ALA A 53 16.03 17.41 -8.15
CA ALA A 53 16.97 17.23 -7.05
C ALA A 53 17.41 15.76 -6.94
N ILE A 54 16.47 14.81 -7.03
CA ILE A 54 16.79 13.38 -7.01
C ILE A 54 17.68 13.01 -8.21
N GLU A 55 17.35 13.51 -9.40
CA GLU A 55 18.16 13.30 -10.61
C GLU A 55 19.60 13.79 -10.43
N ASP A 56 19.77 15.05 -10.02
CA ASP A 56 21.08 15.68 -9.88
C ASP A 56 21.94 15.01 -8.80
N TYR A 57 21.32 14.56 -7.70
CA TYR A 57 22.00 13.93 -6.56
C TYR A 57 22.16 12.41 -6.70
N THR A 58 21.63 11.78 -7.77
CA THR A 58 21.68 10.32 -7.96
C THR A 58 23.09 9.72 -7.76
N PRO A 59 24.19 10.29 -8.30
CA PRO A 59 25.53 9.77 -8.05
C PRO A 59 25.90 9.76 -6.56
N MET A 60 25.54 10.82 -5.83
CA MET A 60 25.82 10.96 -4.40
C MET A 60 24.95 10.03 -3.55
N ILE A 61 23.71 9.79 -3.96
CA ILE A 61 22.79 8.82 -3.31
C ILE A 61 23.35 7.40 -3.43
N ILE A 62 23.85 7.03 -4.61
CA ILE A 62 24.51 5.72 -4.84
C ILE A 62 25.73 5.59 -3.95
N GLU A 63 26.62 6.59 -3.94
CA GLU A 63 27.82 6.57 -3.12
C GLU A 63 27.49 6.47 -1.62
N ALA A 64 26.47 7.20 -1.15
CA ALA A 64 26.06 7.20 0.25
C ALA A 64 25.59 5.82 0.72
N MET A 65 24.71 5.15 -0.02
CA MET A 65 24.21 3.83 0.37
C MET A 65 25.25 2.72 0.20
N GLN A 66 26.18 2.88 -0.76
CA GLN A 66 27.35 2.01 -0.86
C GLN A 66 28.21 2.11 0.41
N ARG A 67 28.37 3.31 0.98
CA ARG A 67 29.10 3.52 2.24
C ARG A 67 28.32 3.08 3.48
N ASP A 68 27.00 3.28 3.50
CA ASP A 68 26.17 2.92 4.65
C ASP A 68 26.09 1.40 4.85
N PHE A 69 25.88 0.62 3.77
CA PHE A 69 25.74 -0.85 3.88
C PHE A 69 26.01 -1.60 2.57
N GLY A 70 26.82 -1.04 1.67
CA GLY A 70 27.28 -1.73 0.47
C GLY A 70 26.20 -2.04 -0.56
N LYS A 71 25.09 -1.28 -0.57
CA LYS A 71 23.98 -1.49 -1.51
C LYS A 71 24.45 -1.18 -2.94
N PRO A 72 24.34 -2.13 -3.90
CA PRO A 72 24.86 -1.92 -5.24
C PRO A 72 24.05 -0.86 -5.99
N ALA A 73 24.73 -0.13 -6.88
CA ALA A 73 24.11 0.95 -7.67
C ALA A 73 22.83 0.52 -8.39
N TYR A 74 22.79 -0.73 -8.89
CA TYR A 74 21.60 -1.30 -9.53
C TYR A 74 20.38 -1.29 -8.59
N GLU A 75 20.54 -1.77 -7.35
CA GLU A 75 19.45 -1.79 -6.37
C GLU A 75 19.07 -0.37 -5.93
N VAL A 76 20.03 0.54 -5.76
CA VAL A 76 19.76 1.94 -5.42
C VAL A 76 18.89 2.59 -6.51
N LEU A 77 19.26 2.42 -7.78
CA LEU A 77 18.52 2.98 -8.90
C LEU A 77 17.10 2.40 -8.99
N LEU A 78 16.94 1.10 -8.77
CA LEU A 78 15.67 0.39 -8.86
C LEU A 78 14.73 0.70 -7.70
N SER A 79 15.22 0.65 -6.47
CA SER A 79 14.40 0.69 -5.25
C SER A 79 14.31 2.05 -4.57
N GLU A 80 15.25 2.94 -4.83
CA GLU A 80 15.33 4.24 -4.15
C GLU A 80 14.99 5.37 -5.11
N VAL A 81 15.82 5.53 -6.15
CA VAL A 81 15.79 6.68 -7.06
C VAL A 81 14.57 6.63 -7.98
N SER A 82 14.44 5.55 -8.76
CA SER A 82 13.34 5.42 -9.73
C SER A 82 11.99 5.38 -9.03
N PHE A 83 11.94 4.77 -7.84
CA PHE A 83 10.73 4.62 -7.05
C PHE A 83 10.13 5.98 -6.69
N VAL A 84 10.92 6.89 -6.09
CA VAL A 84 10.47 8.22 -5.69
C VAL A 84 10.24 9.13 -6.90
N LYS A 85 11.08 9.06 -7.94
CA LYS A 85 10.85 9.82 -9.17
C LYS A 85 9.52 9.47 -9.83
N ASN A 86 9.16 8.19 -9.86
CA ASN A 86 7.89 7.76 -10.41
C ASN A 86 6.71 8.19 -9.52
N ASP A 87 6.88 8.32 -8.20
CA ASP A 87 5.85 8.91 -7.32
C ASP A 87 5.62 10.39 -7.64
N CYS A 88 6.70 11.16 -7.84
CA CYS A 88 6.61 12.55 -8.25
C CYS A 88 5.82 12.68 -9.56
N MET A 89 6.16 11.87 -10.56
CA MET A 89 5.45 11.87 -11.85
C MET A 89 3.99 11.46 -11.71
N PHE A 90 3.70 10.41 -10.92
CA PHE A 90 2.33 9.97 -10.67
C PHE A 90 1.50 11.08 -10.02
N MET A 91 2.02 11.75 -9.00
CA MET A 91 1.32 12.87 -8.36
C MET A 91 1.15 14.05 -9.31
N LEU A 92 2.17 14.42 -10.08
CA LEU A 92 2.08 15.51 -11.06
C LEU A 92 0.98 15.25 -12.11
N SER A 93 0.79 14.01 -12.54
CA SER A 93 -0.24 13.64 -13.51
C SER A 93 -1.66 13.59 -12.94
N ASN A 94 -1.82 13.35 -11.63
CA ASN A 94 -3.13 13.03 -11.05
C ASN A 94 -3.63 14.02 -9.98
N MET A 95 -2.76 14.87 -9.42
CA MET A 95 -3.08 15.71 -8.26
C MET A 95 -4.24 16.68 -8.50
N ASP A 96 -4.37 17.24 -9.72
CA ASP A 96 -5.54 18.08 -10.06
C ASP A 96 -6.86 17.31 -9.96
N SER A 97 -6.86 16.02 -10.26
CA SER A 97 -8.03 15.16 -10.10
C SER A 97 -8.29 14.84 -8.62
N PHE A 98 -7.24 14.53 -7.86
CA PHE A 98 -7.37 14.16 -6.45
C PHE A 98 -7.80 15.34 -5.57
N ALA A 99 -7.39 16.56 -5.91
CA ALA A 99 -7.74 17.76 -5.17
C ALA A 99 -9.16 18.28 -5.46
N LYS A 100 -9.86 17.77 -6.48
CA LYS A 100 -11.23 18.20 -6.81
C LYS A 100 -12.21 17.83 -5.71
N ASP A 101 -13.17 18.73 -5.51
CA ASP A 101 -14.36 18.45 -4.73
C ASP A 101 -15.11 17.26 -5.36
N GLU A 102 -15.43 16.27 -4.54
CA GLU A 102 -16.31 15.18 -4.95
C GLU A 102 -17.73 15.51 -4.50
N TYR A 103 -18.58 15.85 -5.46
CA TYR A 103 -20.01 16.01 -5.17
C TYR A 103 -20.60 14.64 -4.88
N LEU A 104 -21.39 14.53 -3.81
CA LEU A 104 -22.11 13.31 -3.46
C LEU A 104 -23.29 13.11 -4.44
N GLY A 105 -22.97 12.81 -5.70
CA GLY A 105 -23.91 12.41 -6.75
C GLY A 105 -24.26 10.92 -6.72
N SER A 106 -23.95 10.23 -5.61
CA SER A 106 -24.16 8.78 -5.50
C SER A 106 -25.64 8.40 -5.72
N PRO A 107 -25.92 7.32 -6.46
CA PRO A 107 -27.26 6.72 -6.61
C PRO A 107 -28.00 6.51 -5.27
N HIS A 108 -27.26 6.46 -4.16
CA HIS A 108 -27.78 6.19 -2.82
C HIS A 108 -28.15 7.43 -2.02
N VAL A 109 -27.80 8.65 -2.46
CA VAL A 109 -28.21 9.89 -1.80
C VAL A 109 -29.68 10.17 -2.15
N PRO A 110 -30.61 10.18 -1.16
CA PRO A 110 -32.01 10.47 -1.43
C PRO A 110 -32.15 11.82 -2.14
N PHE A 111 -33.11 11.93 -3.07
CA PHE A 111 -33.30 13.12 -3.89
C PHE A 111 -33.35 14.42 -3.05
N ALA A 112 -34.02 14.38 -1.89
CA ALA A 112 -34.10 15.50 -0.95
C ALA A 112 -32.73 16.04 -0.47
N PHE A 113 -31.70 15.19 -0.42
CA PHE A 113 -30.34 15.57 0.01
C PHE A 113 -29.41 15.94 -1.15
N ARG A 114 -29.74 15.56 -2.40
CA ARG A 114 -28.99 15.99 -3.60
C ARG A 114 -29.08 17.50 -3.81
N ILE A 115 -30.13 18.12 -3.29
CA ILE A 115 -30.42 19.55 -3.40
C ILE A 115 -29.49 20.41 -2.52
N ASN A 116 -28.93 19.83 -1.45
CA ASN A 116 -28.02 20.49 -0.49
C ASN A 116 -26.57 20.65 -0.99
N GLN A 117 -26.33 20.45 -2.30
CA GLN A 117 -25.01 20.54 -2.96
C GLN A 117 -23.87 19.93 -2.13
N ILE A 118 -24.13 18.78 -1.49
CA ILE A 118 -23.19 18.18 -0.55
C ILE A 118 -21.98 17.68 -1.32
N ARG A 119 -20.79 18.07 -0.87
CA ARG A 119 -19.51 17.70 -1.48
C ARG A 119 -18.47 17.37 -0.42
N THR A 120 -17.53 16.51 -0.78
CA THR A 120 -16.32 16.23 0.02
C THR A 120 -15.16 17.01 -0.54
N ARG A 121 -14.70 18.01 0.22
CA ARG A 121 -13.49 18.81 -0.04
C ARG A 121 -12.27 18.13 0.58
N LYS A 122 -11.14 18.12 -0.12
CA LYS A 122 -9.87 17.60 0.38
C LYS A 122 -9.01 18.77 0.83
N GLU A 123 -8.69 18.81 2.12
CA GLU A 123 -7.86 19.86 2.70
C GLU A 123 -6.58 19.23 3.27
N PRO A 124 -5.40 19.87 3.14
CA PRO A 124 -4.19 19.38 3.80
C PRO A 124 -4.43 19.27 5.31
N LEU A 125 -3.84 18.26 5.95
CA LEU A 125 -3.88 18.12 7.41
C LEU A 125 -3.13 19.27 8.09
N GLY A 126 -1.88 19.52 7.68
CA GLY A 126 -1.09 20.65 8.18
C GLY A 126 0.41 20.42 8.19
N SER A 127 1.05 20.62 9.33
CA SER A 127 2.46 20.31 9.55
C SER A 127 2.61 18.85 9.96
N VAL A 128 3.42 18.09 9.23
CA VAL A 128 3.55 16.64 9.43
C VAL A 128 4.99 16.22 9.75
N LEU A 129 5.12 15.21 10.61
CA LEU A 129 6.40 14.58 10.92
C LEU A 129 6.51 13.26 10.16
N ILE A 130 7.62 13.05 9.45
CA ILE A 130 7.91 11.81 8.73
C ILE A 130 9.22 11.23 9.28
N ILE A 131 9.15 10.04 9.86
CA ILE A 131 10.28 9.33 10.47
C ILE A 131 10.53 8.05 9.67
N ALA A 132 11.73 7.91 9.12
CA ALA A 132 12.09 6.79 8.24
C ALA A 132 13.12 5.83 8.88
N PRO A 133 13.11 4.54 8.47
CA PRO A 133 14.08 3.55 8.89
C PRO A 133 15.35 3.61 8.03
N TYR A 134 16.28 2.69 8.28
CA TYR A 134 17.58 2.65 7.62
C TYR A 134 17.62 1.84 6.32
N ASN A 135 16.66 0.93 6.11
CA ASN A 135 16.82 -0.14 5.12
C ASN A 135 16.53 0.31 3.68
N TYR A 136 15.59 1.25 3.51
CA TYR A 136 15.46 2.04 2.29
C TYR A 136 15.43 3.52 2.69
N PRO A 137 16.59 4.06 3.12
CA PRO A 137 16.66 5.29 3.91
C PRO A 137 16.26 6.53 3.10
N PHE A 138 16.23 6.43 1.77
CA PHE A 138 15.82 7.49 0.88
C PHE A 138 14.35 7.34 0.47
N MET A 139 13.95 6.18 -0.06
CA MET A 139 12.58 5.96 -0.54
C MET A 139 11.54 6.02 0.58
N LEU A 140 11.79 5.40 1.73
CA LEU A 140 10.82 5.37 2.83
C LEU A 140 10.64 6.72 3.51
N LEU A 141 11.57 7.66 3.29
CA LEU A 141 11.44 9.04 3.74
C LEU A 141 10.75 9.93 2.70
N LEU A 142 11.16 9.83 1.43
CA LEU A 142 10.72 10.75 0.40
C LEU A 142 9.39 10.35 -0.26
N SER A 143 9.05 9.06 -0.32
CA SER A 143 7.76 8.62 -0.86
C SER A 143 6.56 9.17 -0.05
N PRO A 144 6.53 9.10 1.30
CA PRO A 144 5.49 9.79 2.07
C PRO A 144 5.58 11.31 1.94
N LEU A 145 6.77 11.91 1.81
CA LEU A 145 6.92 13.35 1.56
C LEU A 145 6.24 13.78 0.24
N VAL A 146 6.38 12.99 -0.83
CA VAL A 146 5.67 13.25 -2.11
C VAL A 146 4.16 13.32 -1.88
N GLY A 147 3.61 12.43 -1.04
CA GLY A 147 2.22 12.47 -0.59
C GLY A 147 1.86 13.75 0.17
N ALA A 148 2.67 14.12 1.15
CA ALA A 148 2.48 15.31 1.98
C ALA A 148 2.51 16.60 1.14
N ILE A 149 3.48 16.73 0.23
CA ILE A 149 3.57 17.86 -0.73
C ILE A 149 2.30 17.91 -1.59
N ALA A 150 1.88 16.77 -2.15
CA ALA A 150 0.71 16.71 -3.02
C ALA A 150 -0.57 17.11 -2.28
N ALA A 151 -0.75 16.67 -1.04
CA ALA A 151 -1.87 17.05 -0.18
C ALA A 151 -1.84 18.53 0.24
N GLY A 152 -0.66 19.17 0.23
CA GLY A 152 -0.46 20.57 0.59
C GLY A 152 0.02 20.79 2.03
N CYS A 153 0.61 19.76 2.64
CA CYS A 153 1.22 19.80 3.95
C CYS A 153 2.63 20.41 3.90
N THR A 154 3.08 20.95 5.03
CA THR A 154 4.52 21.18 5.30
C THR A 154 5.06 20.00 6.10
N ALA A 155 6.37 19.74 6.08
CA ALA A 155 6.91 18.55 6.73
C ALA A 155 8.28 18.73 7.39
N VAL A 156 8.48 18.05 8.51
CA VAL A 156 9.80 17.78 9.07
C VAL A 156 10.14 16.31 8.84
N LEU A 157 11.34 16.07 8.33
CA LEU A 157 11.86 14.76 7.95
C LEU A 157 12.90 14.32 8.97
N LYS A 158 12.74 13.12 9.53
CA LYS A 158 13.69 12.47 10.44
C LYS A 158 14.26 11.22 9.76
N PRO A 159 15.40 11.30 9.05
CA PRO A 159 16.09 10.14 8.53
C PRO A 159 16.67 9.28 9.66
N SER A 160 16.99 8.02 9.35
CA SER A 160 17.64 7.11 10.30
C SER A 160 19.12 7.44 10.45
N GLU A 161 19.59 7.56 11.68
CA GLU A 161 21.00 7.72 12.05
C GLU A 161 21.85 6.50 11.71
N LEU A 162 21.23 5.34 11.45
CA LEU A 162 21.95 4.12 11.06
C LEU A 162 22.40 4.14 9.59
N ALA A 163 21.92 5.09 8.78
CA ALA A 163 22.37 5.34 7.41
C ALA A 163 22.88 6.79 7.29
N PRO A 164 23.97 7.14 8.01
CA PRO A 164 24.40 8.52 8.20
C PRO A 164 24.80 9.22 6.91
N TYR A 165 25.41 8.52 5.95
CA TYR A 165 25.77 9.13 4.67
C TYR A 165 24.51 9.48 3.88
N THR A 166 23.53 8.58 3.82
CA THR A 166 22.26 8.87 3.14
C THR A 166 21.50 10.01 3.83
N ALA A 167 21.47 10.04 5.16
CA ALA A 167 20.84 11.11 5.92
C ALA A 167 21.47 12.49 5.62
N ALA A 168 22.80 12.56 5.50
CA ALA A 168 23.50 13.79 5.14
C ALA A 168 23.17 14.25 3.71
N VAL A 169 23.12 13.33 2.75
CA VAL A 169 22.70 13.63 1.36
C VAL A 169 21.26 14.14 1.30
N VAL A 170 20.34 13.52 2.05
CA VAL A 170 18.95 13.96 2.12
C VAL A 170 18.84 15.38 2.67
N LYS A 171 19.55 15.70 3.76
CA LYS A 171 19.57 17.05 4.34
C LYS A 171 19.98 18.10 3.32
N GLU A 172 21.14 17.89 2.70
CA GLU A 172 21.69 18.76 1.66
C GLU A 172 20.72 18.91 0.47
N LEU A 173 20.13 17.81 -0.01
CA LEU A 173 19.18 17.81 -1.11
C LEU A 173 17.95 18.66 -0.79
N ILE A 174 17.31 18.41 0.36
CA ILE A 174 16.06 19.08 0.75
C ILE A 174 16.32 20.57 1.00
N GLU A 175 17.32 20.92 1.80
CA GLU A 175 17.59 22.31 2.20
C GLU A 175 18.04 23.18 1.02
N ARG A 176 18.77 22.62 0.04
CA ARG A 176 19.24 23.40 -1.12
C ARG A 176 18.24 23.47 -2.27
N ARG A 177 17.37 22.48 -2.45
CA ARG A 177 16.51 22.39 -3.65
C ARG A 177 15.05 22.71 -3.37
N MET A 178 14.56 22.46 -2.16
CA MET A 178 13.16 22.67 -1.80
C MET A 178 12.93 24.04 -1.14
N ASP A 179 11.70 24.34 -0.74
CA ASP A 179 11.39 25.53 0.08
C ASP A 179 11.75 25.23 1.55
N PRO A 180 12.85 25.79 2.10
CA PRO A 180 13.32 25.45 3.44
C PRO A 180 12.38 25.96 4.55
N SER A 181 11.44 26.85 4.22
CA SER A 181 10.37 27.23 5.14
C SER A 181 9.25 26.19 5.24
N ALA A 182 9.12 25.29 4.26
CA ALA A 182 8.08 24.27 4.21
C ALA A 182 8.58 22.86 4.51
N PHE A 183 9.86 22.58 4.25
CA PHE A 183 10.45 21.25 4.40
C PHE A 183 11.82 21.37 5.07
N ALA A 184 11.97 20.68 6.20
CA ALA A 184 13.22 20.66 6.96
C ALA A 184 13.64 19.24 7.32
N VAL A 185 14.94 19.04 7.56
CA VAL A 185 15.51 17.75 7.96
C VAL A 185 16.11 17.89 9.35
N VAL A 186 15.65 17.04 10.28
CA VAL A 186 16.20 16.90 11.63
C VAL A 186 16.95 15.58 11.71
N ASN A 187 18.27 15.67 11.63
CA ASN A 187 19.17 14.54 11.84
C ASN A 187 19.37 14.31 13.33
N GLY A 188 19.53 13.05 13.72
CA GLY A 188 19.79 12.67 15.10
C GLY A 188 19.28 11.27 15.40
N ALA A 189 19.45 10.86 16.65
CA ALA A 189 19.03 9.55 17.13
C ALA A 189 17.78 9.69 18.00
N VAL A 190 17.74 8.97 19.13
CA VAL A 190 16.64 8.99 20.09
C VAL A 190 16.40 10.39 20.70
N PRO A 191 17.42 11.17 21.12
CA PRO A 191 17.19 12.49 21.72
C PRO A 191 16.43 13.46 20.81
N GLU A 192 16.83 13.55 19.54
CA GLU A 192 16.21 14.44 18.55
C GLU A 192 14.83 13.94 18.14
N THR A 193 14.66 12.61 18.06
CA THR A 193 13.34 12.01 17.81
C THR A 193 12.37 12.33 18.94
N ASN A 194 12.82 12.27 20.20
CA ASN A 194 11.99 12.65 21.35
C ASN A 194 11.67 14.14 21.34
N ALA A 195 12.64 15.01 21.06
CA ALA A 195 12.41 16.45 20.95
C ALA A 195 11.36 16.79 19.85
N LEU A 196 11.40 16.10 18.72
CA LEU A 196 10.36 16.21 17.68
C LEU A 196 8.99 15.77 18.21
N LEU A 197 8.90 14.65 18.89
CA LEU A 197 7.64 14.15 19.45
C LEU A 197 7.10 15.04 20.58
N ASP A 198 7.98 15.68 21.35
CA ASP A 198 7.65 16.59 22.45
C ASP A 198 7.21 17.98 21.98
N TRP A 199 7.51 18.38 20.73
CA TRP A 199 6.99 19.63 20.15
C TRP A 199 5.46 19.67 20.06
N ALA A 200 4.80 18.50 19.99
CA ALA A 200 3.37 18.30 20.26
C ALA A 200 2.36 19.09 19.39
N GLN A 201 2.79 19.71 18.29
CA GLN A 201 1.92 20.47 17.37
C GLN A 201 1.76 19.80 15.99
N TRP A 202 2.03 18.50 15.89
CA TRP A 202 1.90 17.76 14.64
C TRP A 202 0.43 17.50 14.28
N ASP A 203 0.05 17.85 13.05
CA ASP A 203 -1.24 17.47 12.47
C ASP A 203 -1.26 16.00 12.00
N LYS A 204 -0.08 15.41 11.80
CA LYS A 204 0.10 13.98 11.53
C LYS A 204 1.53 13.52 11.81
N ILE A 205 1.68 12.28 12.29
CA ILE A 205 2.97 11.58 12.32
C ILE A 205 2.91 10.37 11.38
N PHE A 206 3.90 10.25 10.50
CA PHE A 206 4.12 9.10 9.64
C PHE A 206 5.41 8.42 10.08
N TYR A 207 5.32 7.14 10.46
CA TYR A 207 6.46 6.36 10.92
C TYR A 207 6.57 5.05 10.15
N THR A 208 7.77 4.77 9.65
CA THR A 208 8.13 3.43 9.18
C THR A 208 9.23 2.85 10.08
N GLY A 209 9.05 1.61 10.55
CA GLY A 209 10.09 0.91 11.32
C GLY A 209 9.56 -0.21 12.21
N SER A 210 10.10 -0.34 13.43
CA SER A 210 9.78 -1.48 14.30
C SER A 210 8.46 -1.31 15.05
N THR A 211 7.76 -2.42 15.33
CA THR A 211 6.53 -2.41 16.12
C THR A 211 6.74 -1.84 17.53
N THR A 212 7.92 -2.05 18.14
CA THR A 212 8.26 -1.48 19.45
C THR A 212 8.24 0.04 19.44
N VAL A 213 8.94 0.65 18.47
CA VAL A 213 8.98 2.13 18.36
C VAL A 213 7.65 2.68 17.84
N GLY A 214 6.95 1.96 16.96
CA GLY A 214 5.60 2.33 16.52
C GLY A 214 4.62 2.47 17.69
N LYS A 215 4.70 1.58 18.70
CA LYS A 215 3.91 1.69 19.94
C LYS A 215 4.29 2.93 20.78
N ILE A 216 5.58 3.27 20.85
CA ILE A 216 6.05 4.48 21.55
C ILE A 216 5.47 5.72 20.88
N ILE A 217 5.56 5.81 19.55
CA ILE A 217 5.03 6.93 18.77
C ILE A 217 3.51 7.02 18.92
N ALA A 218 2.79 5.90 18.80
CA ALA A 218 1.33 5.88 18.97
C ALA A 218 0.90 6.36 20.37
N LYS A 219 1.61 5.92 21.42
CA LYS A 219 1.35 6.37 22.80
C LYS A 219 1.58 7.87 22.93
N LYS A 220 2.67 8.39 22.37
CA LYS A 220 3.00 9.81 22.44
C LYS A 220 2.03 10.67 21.65
N ALA A 221 1.66 10.25 20.44
CA ALA A 221 0.68 10.93 19.59
C ALA A 221 -0.73 11.00 20.22
N ALA A 222 -1.07 10.07 21.11
CA ALA A 222 -2.35 10.08 21.82
C ALA A 222 -2.48 11.26 22.80
N GLU A 223 -1.37 11.83 23.29
CA GLU A 223 -1.38 13.01 24.18
C GLU A 223 -2.01 14.24 23.51
N THR A 224 -1.90 14.32 22.18
CA THR A 224 -2.35 15.46 21.35
C THR A 224 -3.47 15.08 20.37
N LEU A 225 -3.94 13.83 20.42
CA LEU A 225 -4.86 13.25 19.44
C LEU A 225 -4.34 13.34 17.99
N THR A 226 -3.02 13.35 17.81
CA THR A 226 -2.40 13.41 16.48
C THR A 226 -2.63 12.08 15.76
N PRO A 227 -3.23 12.07 14.55
CA PRO A 227 -3.37 10.85 13.78
C PRO A 227 -2.00 10.32 13.33
N VAL A 228 -1.83 9.00 13.38
CA VAL A 228 -0.59 8.33 12.98
C VAL A 228 -0.81 7.35 11.82
N THR A 229 0.14 7.32 10.88
CA THR A 229 0.33 6.21 9.96
C THR A 229 1.57 5.44 10.39
N LEU A 230 1.42 4.14 10.62
CA LEU A 230 2.48 3.26 11.08
C LEU A 230 2.69 2.16 10.04
N GLU A 231 3.87 2.14 9.42
CA GLU A 231 4.31 1.10 8.49
C GLU A 231 5.35 0.23 9.22
N LEU A 232 4.93 -0.95 9.69
CA LEU A 232 5.75 -1.80 10.56
C LEU A 232 6.15 -3.10 9.86
N GLY A 233 6.89 -3.97 10.57
CA GLY A 233 7.30 -5.29 10.08
C GLY A 233 6.28 -6.40 10.38
N GLY A 234 6.74 -7.65 10.30
CA GLY A 234 5.94 -8.82 10.65
C GLY A 234 6.68 -10.12 10.35
N LEU A 235 6.05 -11.25 10.67
CA LEU A 235 6.58 -12.57 10.33
C LEU A 235 5.88 -13.10 9.07
N ASN A 236 6.33 -12.62 7.91
CA ASN A 236 5.70 -12.87 6.62
C ASN A 236 5.87 -14.35 6.18
N PRO A 237 4.78 -15.10 6.02
CA PRO A 237 4.82 -16.47 5.52
C PRO A 237 4.85 -16.54 3.98
N ALA A 238 5.52 -17.57 3.48
CA ALA A 238 5.30 -18.08 2.12
C ALA A 238 4.75 -19.51 2.16
N PHE A 239 3.76 -19.83 1.34
CA PHE A 239 3.17 -21.17 1.23
C PHE A 239 3.51 -21.79 -0.12
N ILE A 240 4.11 -22.97 -0.11
CA ILE A 240 4.44 -23.76 -1.31
C ILE A 240 3.65 -25.07 -1.25
N THR A 241 2.62 -25.19 -2.08
CA THR A 241 1.85 -26.43 -2.24
C THR A 241 2.53 -27.40 -3.20
N ARG A 242 2.14 -28.67 -3.18
CA ARG A 242 2.62 -29.70 -4.12
C ARG A 242 2.32 -29.40 -5.59
N HIS A 243 1.43 -28.45 -5.87
CA HIS A 243 1.06 -28.04 -7.22
C HIS A 243 1.79 -26.77 -7.69
N ALA A 244 2.65 -26.19 -6.86
CA ALA A 244 3.46 -25.04 -7.24
C ALA A 244 4.52 -25.40 -8.28
N ASP A 245 4.89 -24.44 -9.12
CA ASP A 245 6.16 -24.46 -9.83
C ASP A 245 7.29 -24.18 -8.84
N LEU A 246 7.99 -25.25 -8.42
CA LEU A 246 8.98 -25.19 -7.36
C LEU A 246 10.20 -24.33 -7.73
N TYR A 247 10.66 -24.41 -8.97
CA TYR A 247 11.77 -23.58 -9.45
C TYR A 247 11.39 -22.11 -9.44
N LEU A 248 10.19 -21.78 -9.95
CA LEU A 248 9.72 -20.39 -9.99
C LEU A 248 9.49 -19.83 -8.58
N ALA A 249 8.94 -20.64 -7.68
CA ALA A 249 8.77 -20.29 -6.27
C ALA A 249 10.13 -20.01 -5.60
N ALA A 250 11.09 -20.92 -5.77
CA ALA A 250 12.43 -20.77 -5.19
C ALA A 250 13.13 -19.53 -5.76
N LYS A 251 13.02 -19.29 -7.08
CA LYS A 251 13.62 -18.14 -7.76
C LYS A 251 13.08 -16.80 -7.27
N ARG A 252 11.75 -16.67 -7.19
CA ARG A 252 11.10 -15.41 -6.78
C ARG A 252 11.33 -15.12 -5.30
N LEU A 253 11.17 -16.11 -4.44
CA LEU A 253 11.45 -15.96 -3.01
C LEU A 253 12.93 -15.72 -2.72
N MET A 254 13.85 -16.35 -3.46
CA MET A 254 15.28 -16.06 -3.33
C MET A 254 15.56 -14.60 -3.71
N TRP A 255 15.03 -14.12 -4.83
CA TRP A 255 15.20 -12.72 -5.24
C TRP A 255 14.73 -11.75 -4.14
N ALA A 256 13.55 -11.97 -3.58
CA ALA A 256 13.06 -11.16 -2.47
C ALA A 256 13.93 -11.24 -1.21
N LYS A 257 14.62 -12.37 -1.00
CA LYS A 257 15.51 -12.56 0.16
C LYS A 257 16.89 -11.96 -0.04
N THR A 258 17.39 -11.94 -1.26
CA THR A 258 18.70 -11.36 -1.60
C THR A 258 18.62 -9.85 -1.77
N PHE A 259 17.45 -9.31 -2.14
CA PHE A 259 17.24 -7.88 -2.29
C PHE A 259 17.53 -7.14 -0.99
N ASN A 260 18.46 -6.18 -1.01
CA ASN A 260 18.94 -5.47 0.17
C ASN A 260 19.43 -6.39 1.31
N ALA A 261 19.98 -7.57 0.94
CA ALA A 261 20.32 -8.65 1.86
C ALA A 261 19.17 -9.03 2.81
N GLY A 262 17.93 -9.00 2.34
CA GLY A 262 16.75 -9.43 3.09
C GLY A 262 16.29 -8.45 4.17
N GLN A 263 16.91 -7.27 4.28
CA GLN A 263 16.53 -6.19 5.18
C GLN A 263 15.31 -5.43 4.63
N VAL A 264 14.19 -6.15 4.47
CA VAL A 264 12.96 -5.65 3.84
C VAL A 264 11.78 -6.11 4.70
N CYS A 265 10.89 -5.20 5.09
CA CYS A 265 9.70 -5.53 5.90
C CYS A 265 8.72 -6.48 5.19
N LEU A 266 8.83 -6.60 3.87
CA LEU A 266 8.06 -7.54 3.06
C LEU A 266 8.76 -8.90 2.89
N SER A 267 10.06 -9.01 3.23
CA SER A 267 10.82 -10.24 3.01
C SER A 267 10.16 -11.39 3.78
N GLN A 268 10.08 -12.57 3.16
CA GLN A 268 9.58 -13.74 3.85
C GLN A 268 10.51 -14.12 5.02
N ASN A 269 9.90 -14.44 6.15
CA ASN A 269 10.59 -14.89 7.36
C ASN A 269 10.69 -16.41 7.39
N TYR A 270 9.62 -17.09 6.96
CA TYR A 270 9.57 -18.54 6.88
C TYR A 270 8.75 -19.01 5.68
N ILE A 271 9.07 -20.21 5.21
CA ILE A 271 8.40 -20.87 4.10
C ILE A 271 7.77 -22.16 4.60
N LEU A 272 6.46 -22.28 4.46
CA LEU A 272 5.69 -23.50 4.68
C LEU A 272 5.64 -24.28 3.37
N VAL A 273 6.25 -25.46 3.33
CA VAL A 273 6.33 -26.31 2.13
C VAL A 273 5.58 -27.61 2.38
N GLU A 274 4.76 -28.02 1.42
CA GLU A 274 4.03 -29.28 1.56
C GLU A 274 4.99 -30.47 1.53
N ARG A 275 4.86 -31.39 2.49
CA ARG A 275 5.84 -32.45 2.75
C ARG A 275 6.28 -33.25 1.51
N PRO A 276 5.39 -33.65 0.57
CA PRO A 276 5.79 -34.43 -0.60
C PRO A 276 6.74 -33.70 -1.57
N VAL A 277 6.84 -32.37 -1.48
CA VAL A 277 7.70 -31.55 -2.36
C VAL A 277 8.81 -30.83 -1.60
N LEU A 278 9.00 -31.11 -0.30
CA LEU A 278 10.00 -30.44 0.54
C LEU A 278 11.42 -30.57 -0.02
N ASP A 279 11.87 -31.81 -0.25
CA ASP A 279 13.24 -32.08 -0.72
C ASP A 279 13.48 -31.50 -2.11
N SER A 280 12.49 -31.62 -3.00
CA SER A 280 12.53 -31.04 -4.34
C SER A 280 12.61 -29.51 -4.30
N PHE A 281 11.86 -28.86 -3.40
CA PHE A 281 11.93 -27.41 -3.22
C PHE A 281 13.29 -26.96 -2.68
N ILE A 282 13.86 -27.67 -1.71
CA ILE A 282 15.20 -27.38 -1.18
C ILE A 282 16.27 -27.54 -2.28
N ALA A 283 16.13 -28.55 -3.15
CA ALA A 283 17.01 -28.74 -4.29
C ALA A 283 16.93 -27.56 -5.29
N GLU A 284 15.72 -27.12 -5.65
CA GLU A 284 15.52 -25.95 -6.52
C GLU A 284 16.03 -24.65 -5.88
N LEU A 285 15.89 -24.51 -4.56
CA LEU A 285 16.42 -23.37 -3.81
C LEU A 285 17.95 -23.30 -3.86
N ASN A 286 18.63 -24.43 -3.66
CA ASN A 286 20.08 -24.51 -3.81
C ASN A 286 20.53 -24.28 -5.26
N ARG A 287 19.76 -24.77 -6.24
CA ARG A 287 20.01 -24.50 -7.66
C ARG A 287 19.96 -22.99 -7.95
N VAL A 288 18.89 -22.32 -7.54
CA VAL A 288 18.71 -20.87 -7.71
C VAL A 288 19.81 -20.10 -6.99
N HIS A 289 20.19 -20.50 -5.77
CA HIS A 289 21.31 -19.89 -5.06
C HIS A 289 22.59 -19.88 -5.91
N ASN A 290 22.93 -21.02 -6.52
CA ASN A 290 24.11 -21.12 -7.39
C ASN A 290 23.95 -20.35 -8.71
N GLU A 291 22.73 -20.25 -9.25
CA GLU A 291 22.44 -19.41 -10.43
C GLU A 291 22.63 -17.92 -10.13
N PHE A 292 22.23 -17.45 -8.94
CA PHE A 292 22.37 -16.05 -8.53
C PHE A 292 23.81 -15.70 -8.12
N PHE A 293 24.53 -16.67 -7.58
CA PHE A 293 25.88 -16.50 -7.05
C PHE A 293 26.88 -17.47 -7.69
N PRO A 294 27.14 -17.38 -9.01
CA PRO A 294 28.04 -18.30 -9.71
C PRO A 294 29.50 -18.22 -9.24
N ARG A 295 29.86 -17.14 -8.54
CA ARG A 295 31.18 -16.93 -7.90
C ARG A 295 31.11 -16.96 -6.36
N GLY A 296 29.99 -17.40 -5.80
CA GLY A 296 29.70 -17.30 -4.36
C GLY A 296 29.12 -15.95 -3.96
N ALA A 297 28.32 -15.93 -2.89
CA ALA A 297 27.59 -14.73 -2.45
C ALA A 297 28.52 -13.63 -1.89
N ARG A 298 29.67 -14.01 -1.32
CA ARG A 298 30.67 -13.08 -0.76
C ARG A 298 31.23 -12.13 -1.80
N ASP A 299 31.55 -12.67 -2.97
CA ASP A 299 32.19 -11.96 -4.11
C ASP A 299 31.14 -11.44 -5.13
N SER A 300 29.90 -11.29 -4.66
CA SER A 300 28.78 -10.74 -5.42
C SER A 300 28.42 -9.33 -4.98
N GLU A 301 27.43 -8.75 -5.65
CA GLU A 301 26.87 -7.41 -5.35
C GLU A 301 25.87 -7.41 -4.18
N LEU A 302 25.76 -8.50 -3.40
CA LEU A 302 24.88 -8.57 -2.24
C LEU A 302 25.19 -7.47 -1.22
N ALA A 303 24.18 -6.75 -0.74
CA ALA A 303 24.35 -5.75 0.32
C ALA A 303 24.89 -6.36 1.62
N ARG A 304 25.39 -5.53 2.53
CA ARG A 304 25.84 -5.95 3.87
C ARG A 304 24.75 -5.69 4.91
N VAL A 305 24.87 -6.39 6.04
CA VAL A 305 24.05 -6.09 7.21
C VAL A 305 24.41 -4.69 7.72
N ILE A 306 23.42 -3.87 8.03
CA ILE A 306 23.61 -2.44 8.32
C ILE A 306 24.68 -2.13 9.39
N ASN A 307 24.79 -2.98 10.42
CA ASN A 307 25.76 -2.83 11.49
C ASN A 307 25.96 -4.14 12.26
N GLU A 308 26.97 -4.14 13.12
CA GLU A 308 27.33 -5.29 13.95
C GLU A 308 26.20 -5.75 14.88
N ARG A 309 25.41 -4.85 15.46
CA ARG A 309 24.28 -5.21 16.33
C ARG A 309 23.25 -6.06 15.60
N HIS A 310 22.88 -5.68 14.38
CA HIS A 310 21.94 -6.45 13.57
C HIS A 310 22.55 -7.78 13.10
N TRP A 311 23.85 -7.79 12.80
CA TRP A 311 24.60 -9.00 12.44
C TRP A 311 24.61 -10.01 13.61
N LEU A 312 25.01 -9.57 14.80
CA LEU A 312 25.07 -10.41 16.00
C LEU A 312 23.70 -10.96 16.39
N ARG A 313 22.63 -10.19 16.24
CA ARG A 313 21.26 -10.66 16.47
C ARG A 313 20.90 -11.82 15.55
N MET A 314 21.17 -11.71 14.25
CA MET A 314 20.89 -12.77 13.29
C MET A 314 21.78 -14.00 13.51
N LYS A 315 23.05 -13.78 13.86
CA LYS A 315 23.97 -14.86 14.23
C LYS A 315 23.45 -15.63 15.44
N LYS A 316 22.97 -14.92 16.46
CA LYS A 316 22.32 -15.52 17.63
C LYS A 316 21.08 -16.34 17.25
N MET A 317 20.22 -15.85 16.36
CA MET A 317 19.05 -16.61 15.88
C MET A 317 19.48 -17.95 15.26
N LEU A 318 20.53 -17.95 14.44
CA LEU A 318 21.07 -19.17 13.82
C LEU A 318 21.69 -20.13 14.85
N ASP A 319 22.45 -19.60 15.80
CA ASP A 319 23.13 -20.39 16.84
C ASP A 319 22.15 -21.06 17.82
N GLU A 320 21.02 -20.39 18.10
CA GLU A 320 19.97 -20.90 18.98
C GLU A 320 18.96 -21.81 18.26
N SER A 321 19.05 -21.91 16.94
CA SER A 321 18.16 -22.77 16.15
C SER A 321 18.46 -24.24 16.41
N ARG A 322 17.41 -25.04 16.55
CA ARG A 322 17.52 -26.51 16.59
C ARG A 322 17.37 -27.13 15.20
N GLY A 323 17.22 -26.30 14.18
CA GLY A 323 17.08 -26.71 12.80
C GLY A 323 18.39 -27.12 12.15
N LYS A 324 18.27 -27.51 10.87
CA LYS A 324 19.40 -27.85 10.01
C LYS A 324 19.56 -26.80 8.93
N ILE A 325 20.76 -26.23 8.79
CA ILE A 325 21.09 -25.40 7.63
C ILE A 325 21.04 -26.29 6.37
N VAL A 326 20.21 -25.92 5.40
CA VAL A 326 20.00 -26.66 4.14
C VAL A 326 20.44 -25.87 2.89
N MET A 327 20.88 -24.62 3.07
CA MET A 327 21.46 -23.77 2.04
C MET A 327 22.29 -22.66 2.69
N GLY A 328 23.44 -22.32 2.10
CA GLY A 328 24.31 -21.21 2.54
C GLY A 328 24.97 -21.44 3.89
N GLY A 329 25.15 -20.37 4.66
CA GLY A 329 25.70 -20.38 6.01
C GLY A 329 27.07 -19.72 6.17
N GLN A 330 27.69 -19.22 5.09
CA GLN A 330 28.91 -18.42 5.21
C GLN A 330 28.63 -17.04 5.79
N MET A 331 29.43 -16.61 6.76
CA MET A 331 29.30 -15.31 7.41
C MET A 331 30.67 -14.73 7.72
N ASP A 332 30.72 -13.41 7.86
CA ASP A 332 31.92 -12.68 8.24
C ASP A 332 31.52 -11.40 8.97
N GLN A 333 31.92 -11.30 10.23
CA GLN A 333 31.58 -10.19 11.12
C GLN A 333 32.31 -8.91 10.73
N ASP A 334 33.57 -8.99 10.29
CA ASP A 334 34.39 -7.83 9.99
C ASP A 334 33.86 -7.06 8.78
N THR A 335 33.29 -7.79 7.82
CA THR A 335 32.66 -7.21 6.62
C THR A 335 31.14 -7.13 6.71
N LEU A 336 30.56 -7.50 7.87
CA LEU A 336 29.12 -7.60 8.10
C LEU A 336 28.37 -8.40 7.02
N PHE A 337 29.06 -9.39 6.46
CA PHE A 337 28.55 -10.27 5.43
C PHE A 337 27.78 -11.45 6.04
N MET A 338 26.63 -11.76 5.45
CA MET A 338 25.86 -12.98 5.70
C MET A 338 25.34 -13.52 4.36
N GLU A 339 25.71 -14.76 4.05
CA GLU A 339 25.18 -15.48 2.90
C GLU A 339 23.69 -15.79 3.09
N PRO A 340 22.86 -15.76 2.02
CA PRO A 340 21.49 -16.25 2.08
C PRO A 340 21.42 -17.65 2.66
N THR A 341 20.77 -17.80 3.82
CA THR A 341 20.82 -19.02 4.62
C THR A 341 19.40 -19.52 4.90
N ALA A 342 19.12 -20.76 4.50
CA ALA A 342 17.85 -21.43 4.76
C ALA A 342 18.03 -22.49 5.84
N VAL A 343 17.17 -22.46 6.87
CA VAL A 343 17.20 -23.41 7.98
C VAL A 343 15.91 -24.23 7.98
N LEU A 344 16.02 -25.54 7.82
CA LEU A 344 14.89 -26.46 7.98
C LEU A 344 14.63 -26.67 9.47
N VAL A 345 13.44 -26.30 9.94
CA VAL A 345 13.02 -26.41 11.35
C VAL A 345 11.74 -27.25 11.47
N ASP A 346 11.63 -27.99 12.57
CA ASP A 346 10.47 -28.84 12.86
C ASP A 346 9.46 -28.20 13.84
N SER A 347 9.80 -27.03 14.41
CA SER A 347 8.96 -26.32 15.36
C SER A 347 8.84 -24.84 15.03
N ALA A 348 7.64 -24.30 15.23
CA ALA A 348 7.38 -22.87 15.10
C ALA A 348 7.84 -22.05 16.32
N ASP A 349 8.30 -22.71 17.38
CA ASP A 349 8.94 -22.09 18.54
C ASP A 349 10.47 -22.02 18.36
N ASP A 350 10.99 -22.34 17.18
CA ASP A 350 12.41 -22.18 16.85
C ASP A 350 12.78 -20.69 16.71
N SER A 351 14.01 -20.33 17.08
CA SER A 351 14.54 -18.97 17.01
C SER A 351 14.43 -18.37 15.60
N MET A 352 14.45 -19.20 14.57
CA MET A 352 14.30 -18.77 13.17
C MET A 352 12.88 -18.38 12.77
N VAL A 353 11.87 -18.67 13.61
CA VAL A 353 10.44 -18.43 13.33
C VAL A 353 9.86 -17.34 14.23
N VAL A 354 10.24 -17.31 15.51
CA VAL A 354 9.60 -16.44 16.52
C VAL A 354 10.01 -14.96 16.46
N GLU A 355 11.12 -14.65 15.78
CA GLU A 355 11.63 -13.28 15.62
C GLU A 355 11.74 -12.90 14.13
N GLU A 356 11.49 -11.62 13.84
CA GLU A 356 11.65 -11.08 12.48
C GLU A 356 13.14 -11.09 12.11
N SER A 357 13.54 -11.97 11.18
CA SER A 357 14.95 -12.08 10.79
C SER A 357 15.50 -10.80 10.19
N PHE A 358 14.73 -10.07 9.37
CA PHE A 358 15.10 -8.78 8.76
C PHE A 358 16.53 -8.77 8.18
N GLY A 359 16.87 -9.84 7.48
CA GLY A 359 18.15 -10.06 6.81
C GLY A 359 18.12 -11.36 6.01
N PRO A 360 19.26 -11.90 5.56
CA PRO A 360 19.31 -12.91 4.52
C PRO A 360 19.07 -14.34 5.06
N ILE A 361 18.47 -14.49 6.24
CA ILE A 361 18.20 -15.78 6.89
C ILE A 361 16.69 -16.05 7.00
N PHE A 362 16.26 -17.29 6.78
CA PHE A 362 14.85 -17.68 6.85
C PHE A 362 14.67 -19.17 7.19
N ALA A 363 13.50 -19.48 7.76
CA ALA A 363 13.12 -20.85 8.08
C ALA A 363 12.38 -21.54 6.93
N ILE A 364 12.50 -22.86 6.84
CA ILE A 364 11.64 -23.74 6.05
C ILE A 364 10.97 -24.71 7.02
N MET A 365 9.66 -24.88 6.90
CA MET A 365 8.86 -25.81 7.70
C MET A 365 8.00 -26.67 6.79
N ALA A 366 7.96 -27.97 7.05
CA ALA A 366 7.09 -28.89 6.31
C ALA A 366 5.66 -28.88 6.86
N PHE A 367 4.66 -29.01 6.00
CA PHE A 367 3.28 -29.24 6.40
C PHE A 367 2.63 -30.38 5.62
N ASP A 368 1.65 -31.07 6.23
CA ASP A 368 0.91 -32.17 5.62
C ASP A 368 -0.48 -31.76 5.10
N ASN A 369 -1.04 -30.71 5.70
CA ASN A 369 -2.38 -30.22 5.41
C ASN A 369 -2.40 -28.69 5.37
N LEU A 370 -2.96 -28.11 4.30
CA LEU A 370 -3.02 -26.67 4.10
C LEU A 370 -3.81 -25.95 5.21
N ASP A 371 -4.90 -26.53 5.70
CA ASP A 371 -5.66 -25.96 6.83
C ASP A 371 -4.81 -25.84 8.10
N ALA A 372 -3.97 -26.84 8.37
CA ALA A 372 -3.09 -26.84 9.52
C ALA A 372 -1.98 -25.79 9.35
N ALA A 373 -1.44 -25.65 8.13
CA ALA A 373 -0.44 -24.66 7.80
C ALA A 373 -0.97 -23.22 7.96
N ILE A 374 -2.20 -22.95 7.49
CA ILE A 374 -2.87 -21.65 7.67
C ILE A 374 -3.10 -21.34 9.16
N LYS A 375 -3.58 -22.32 9.93
CA LYS A 375 -3.76 -22.16 11.39
C LYS A 375 -2.43 -21.89 12.10
N LEU A 376 -1.36 -22.58 11.68
CA LEU A 376 -0.03 -22.36 12.20
C LEU A 376 0.45 -20.95 11.91
N ALA A 377 0.35 -20.51 10.65
CA ALA A 377 0.80 -19.18 10.26
C ALA A 377 0.05 -18.07 11.01
N ASN A 378 -1.29 -18.20 11.15
CA ASN A 378 -2.11 -17.30 11.96
C ASN A 378 -1.75 -17.29 13.46
N ARG A 379 -1.12 -18.36 13.98
CA ARG A 379 -0.59 -18.42 15.35
C ARG A 379 0.76 -17.73 15.46
N VAL A 380 1.63 -17.90 14.46
CA VAL A 380 2.96 -17.26 14.41
C VAL A 380 2.81 -15.75 14.28
N ASP A 381 2.05 -15.28 13.31
CA ASP A 381 1.66 -13.87 13.18
C ASP A 381 0.27 -13.79 12.54
N LYS A 382 -0.65 -13.15 13.24
CA LYS A 382 -2.05 -13.01 12.82
C LYS A 382 -2.23 -11.93 11.75
N THR A 383 -1.32 -10.98 11.68
CA THR A 383 -1.41 -9.83 10.78
C THR A 383 -0.05 -9.41 10.25
N PRO A 384 0.67 -10.32 9.54
CA PRO A 384 1.93 -9.98 8.91
C PRO A 384 1.75 -8.89 7.85
N LEU A 385 2.83 -8.20 7.49
CA LEU A 385 2.78 -7.17 6.47
C LEU A 385 2.50 -7.78 5.09
N ALA A 386 3.12 -8.92 4.79
CA ALA A 386 3.02 -9.61 3.51
C ALA A 386 2.68 -11.10 3.65
N LEU A 387 2.05 -11.63 2.61
CA LEU A 387 1.65 -13.03 2.47
C LEU A 387 1.96 -13.53 1.05
N TYR A 388 2.62 -14.67 0.93
CA TYR A 388 2.96 -15.26 -0.36
C TYR A 388 2.39 -16.66 -0.50
N ALA A 389 1.73 -16.97 -1.61
CA ALA A 389 1.15 -18.29 -1.84
C ALA A 389 1.43 -18.79 -3.26
N PHE A 390 1.94 -20.01 -3.37
CA PHE A 390 2.30 -20.69 -4.61
C PHE A 390 1.54 -22.02 -4.73
N GLY A 391 0.81 -22.19 -5.83
CA GLY A 391 -0.07 -23.34 -6.03
C GLY A 391 -1.18 -23.10 -7.06
N LYS A 392 -2.20 -23.95 -7.04
CA LYS A 392 -3.44 -23.75 -7.83
C LYS A 392 -4.32 -22.68 -7.19
N ASP A 393 -5.14 -22.03 -8.01
CA ASP A 393 -6.03 -20.94 -7.58
C ASP A 393 -6.88 -21.26 -6.34
N HIS A 394 -7.45 -22.46 -6.24
CA HIS A 394 -8.28 -22.81 -5.08
C HIS A 394 -7.47 -22.90 -3.77
N GLU A 395 -6.18 -23.26 -3.84
CA GLU A 395 -5.28 -23.36 -2.69
C GLU A 395 -4.80 -21.96 -2.26
N THR A 396 -4.36 -21.15 -3.23
CA THR A 396 -3.88 -19.79 -2.98
C THR A 396 -5.01 -18.86 -2.54
N ASN A 397 -6.21 -18.99 -3.13
CA ASN A 397 -7.41 -18.27 -2.68
C ASN A 397 -7.82 -18.68 -1.26
N LYS A 398 -7.65 -19.96 -0.88
CA LYS A 398 -7.92 -20.39 0.49
C LYS A 398 -7.00 -19.70 1.49
N VAL A 399 -5.69 -19.66 1.21
CA VAL A 399 -4.71 -18.94 2.03
C VAL A 399 -5.08 -17.46 2.17
N ILE A 400 -5.44 -16.79 1.08
CA ILE A 400 -5.83 -15.37 1.09
C ILE A 400 -7.13 -15.12 1.86
N ASN A 401 -8.13 -16.00 1.72
CA ASN A 401 -9.43 -15.83 2.38
C ASN A 401 -9.38 -16.11 3.88
N GLU A 402 -8.43 -16.92 4.35
CA GLU A 402 -8.33 -17.37 5.75
C GLU A 402 -7.20 -16.71 6.55
N MET A 403 -6.40 -15.85 5.91
CA MET A 403 -5.36 -15.05 6.56
C MET A 403 -5.60 -13.56 6.37
N THR A 404 -5.24 -12.77 7.38
CA THR A 404 -5.21 -11.30 7.29
C THR A 404 -3.76 -10.86 7.12
N SER A 405 -3.47 -10.01 6.15
CA SER A 405 -2.16 -9.37 5.96
C SER A 405 -2.32 -7.94 5.43
N GLY A 406 -1.24 -7.16 5.44
CA GLY A 406 -1.22 -5.84 4.78
C GLY A 406 -1.41 -5.95 3.26
N GLY A 407 -0.66 -6.87 2.65
CA GLY A 407 -0.79 -7.23 1.24
C GLY A 407 -0.46 -8.70 0.98
N ALA A 408 -0.75 -9.17 -0.24
CA ALA A 408 -0.47 -10.55 -0.64
C ALA A 408 -0.07 -10.64 -2.12
N SER A 409 0.83 -11.58 -2.44
CA SER A 409 1.16 -11.93 -3.83
C SER A 409 0.99 -13.42 -4.07
N ILE A 410 0.32 -13.75 -5.17
CA ILE A 410 0.11 -15.13 -5.63
C ILE A 410 1.18 -15.43 -6.67
N ASN A 411 1.86 -16.56 -6.49
CA ASN A 411 2.96 -17.01 -7.33
C ASN A 411 4.13 -16.02 -7.44
N ASP A 412 4.21 -14.99 -6.60
CA ASP A 412 5.31 -14.02 -6.62
C ASP A 412 5.56 -13.43 -5.22
N SER A 413 6.65 -12.67 -5.11
CA SER A 413 7.04 -11.91 -3.93
C SER A 413 7.12 -10.42 -4.26
N PHE A 414 6.78 -9.54 -3.31
CA PHE A 414 6.75 -8.06 -3.44
C PHE A 414 5.81 -7.47 -4.50
N ALA A 415 5.30 -8.24 -5.47
CA ALA A 415 4.57 -7.74 -6.63
C ALA A 415 3.39 -6.81 -6.26
N HIS A 416 2.66 -7.10 -5.19
CA HIS A 416 1.54 -6.28 -4.71
C HIS A 416 1.93 -4.87 -4.26
N ALA A 417 3.19 -4.65 -3.90
CA ALA A 417 3.72 -3.38 -3.40
C ALA A 417 4.50 -2.58 -4.46
N GLN A 418 4.74 -3.14 -5.65
CA GLN A 418 5.61 -2.52 -6.67
C GLN A 418 4.93 -1.37 -7.42
N LEU A 419 3.60 -1.40 -7.58
CA LEU A 419 2.90 -0.41 -8.39
C LEU A 419 2.61 0.87 -7.59
N ASN A 420 2.99 2.02 -8.14
CA ASN A 420 2.84 3.31 -7.45
C ASN A 420 1.40 3.69 -7.08
N SER A 421 0.39 3.12 -7.73
CA SER A 421 -1.02 3.45 -7.49
C SER A 421 -1.71 2.58 -6.43
N VAL A 422 -1.05 1.52 -5.95
CA VAL A 422 -1.64 0.65 -4.90
C VAL A 422 -1.68 1.37 -3.58
N ALA A 423 -2.65 1.06 -2.73
CA ALA A 423 -2.60 1.45 -1.33
C ALA A 423 -1.73 0.42 -0.60
N PHE A 424 -0.60 0.86 -0.07
CA PHE A 424 0.32 0.02 0.69
C PHE A 424 0.24 0.38 2.16
N GLY A 425 0.03 -0.62 3.02
CA GLY A 425 -0.01 -0.44 4.46
C GLY A 425 -0.21 -1.76 5.20
N GLY A 426 0.16 -1.76 6.49
CA GLY A 426 -0.08 -2.89 7.38
C GLY A 426 -1.46 -2.88 8.04
N VAL A 427 -1.72 -3.90 8.86
CA VAL A 427 -2.93 -4.01 9.67
C VAL A 427 -2.56 -4.51 11.07
N LYS A 428 -3.03 -3.85 12.12
CA LYS A 428 -2.68 -4.14 13.52
C LYS A 428 -1.17 -4.12 13.80
N THR A 429 -0.54 -5.27 14.03
CA THR A 429 0.86 -5.35 14.47
C THR A 429 1.85 -4.98 13.37
N SER A 430 1.46 -5.17 12.11
CA SER A 430 2.22 -4.74 10.93
C SER A 430 1.94 -3.29 10.53
N GLY A 431 0.96 -2.62 11.14
CA GLY A 431 0.74 -1.20 10.90
C GLY A 431 -0.72 -0.74 10.95
N GLN A 432 -0.89 0.54 10.66
CA GLN A 432 -2.19 1.17 10.46
C GLN A 432 -2.08 2.36 9.51
N GLY A 433 -3.12 2.54 8.68
CA GLY A 433 -3.07 3.47 7.56
C GLY A 433 -2.44 2.84 6.33
N ALA A 434 -2.45 3.58 5.23
CA ALA A 434 -1.81 3.16 4.00
C ALA A 434 -1.36 4.39 3.20
N TYR A 435 -0.34 4.25 2.38
CA TYR A 435 0.16 5.31 1.50
C TYR A 435 0.44 4.75 0.11
N ARG A 436 1.21 5.51 -0.69
CA ARG A 436 1.46 5.35 -2.13
C ARG A 436 0.29 5.86 -2.97
N GLY A 437 0.60 6.37 -4.16
CA GLY A 437 -0.39 6.83 -5.14
C GLY A 437 -1.46 7.75 -4.54
N LYS A 438 -2.74 7.48 -4.84
CA LYS A 438 -3.86 8.24 -4.26
C LYS A 438 -3.94 8.09 -2.74
N ALA A 439 -3.60 6.92 -2.20
CA ALA A 439 -3.64 6.69 -0.76
C ALA A 439 -2.68 7.62 0.00
N SER A 440 -1.50 7.93 -0.56
CA SER A 440 -0.61 8.98 -0.02
C SER A 440 -1.32 10.34 0.06
N PHE A 441 -1.97 10.78 -1.02
CA PHE A 441 -2.70 12.06 -1.03
C PHE A 441 -3.81 12.07 0.02
N ASP A 442 -4.59 10.99 0.12
CA ASP A 442 -5.67 10.85 1.10
C ASP A 442 -5.14 10.81 2.54
N THR A 443 -4.03 10.11 2.78
CA THR A 443 -3.41 9.94 4.11
C THR A 443 -2.94 11.25 4.73
N PHE A 444 -2.60 12.24 3.88
CA PHE A 444 -2.21 13.58 4.29
C PHE A 444 -3.32 14.63 4.10
N SER A 445 -4.55 14.20 3.80
CA SER A 445 -5.71 15.08 3.59
C SER A 445 -6.85 14.80 4.58
N HIS A 446 -7.45 15.86 5.10
CA HIS A 446 -8.78 15.80 5.71
C HIS A 446 -9.87 15.86 4.64
N HIS A 447 -10.75 14.87 4.64
CA HIS A 447 -11.93 14.81 3.76
C HIS A 447 -13.12 15.51 4.43
N ARG A 448 -13.25 16.81 4.19
CA ARG A 448 -14.29 17.66 4.79
C ARG A 448 -15.58 17.62 3.99
N THR A 449 -16.65 17.11 4.61
CA THR A 449 -18.00 17.24 4.04
C THR A 449 -18.50 18.68 4.17
N VAL A 450 -18.87 19.29 3.05
CA VAL A 450 -19.43 20.63 2.96
C VAL A 450 -20.84 20.53 2.38
N ALA A 451 -21.82 21.08 3.10
CA ALA A 451 -23.17 21.26 2.59
C ALA A 451 -23.42 22.75 2.30
N LYS A 452 -24.09 23.03 1.19
CA LYS A 452 -24.61 24.37 0.89
C LYS A 452 -26.12 24.27 0.80
N THR A 453 -26.82 24.96 1.69
CA THR A 453 -28.29 24.98 1.73
C THR A 453 -28.79 26.27 1.10
N PRO A 454 -29.24 26.25 -0.18
CA PRO A 454 -29.86 27.42 -0.78
C PRO A 454 -31.08 27.93 0.01
N GLY A 455 -31.22 29.25 0.12
CA GLY A 455 -32.34 29.88 0.84
C GLY A 455 -33.73 29.54 0.27
N TRP A 456 -33.83 29.24 -1.03
CA TRP A 456 -35.10 28.83 -1.65
C TRP A 456 -35.62 27.47 -1.14
N MET A 457 -34.80 26.68 -0.44
CA MET A 457 -35.23 25.40 0.14
C MET A 457 -35.98 25.54 1.47
N GLU A 458 -36.12 26.75 2.01
CA GLU A 458 -36.70 26.97 3.33
C GLU A 458 -38.09 26.33 3.49
N SER A 459 -38.92 26.41 2.45
CA SER A 459 -40.25 25.78 2.43
C SER A 459 -40.19 24.25 2.54
N PHE A 460 -39.18 23.60 1.95
CA PHE A 460 -38.97 22.15 2.06
C PHE A 460 -38.43 21.75 3.44
N LEU A 461 -37.77 22.66 4.13
CA LEU A 461 -37.23 22.46 5.47
C LEU A 461 -38.26 22.68 6.57
N ARG A 462 -39.46 23.20 6.25
CA ARG A 462 -40.53 23.52 7.22
C ARG A 462 -40.83 22.40 8.22
N VAL A 463 -40.77 21.14 7.76
CA VAL A 463 -40.99 19.92 8.56
C VAL A 463 -40.07 19.81 9.79
N ARG A 464 -38.89 20.45 9.79
CA ARG A 464 -37.95 20.44 10.91
C ARG A 464 -38.18 21.54 11.93
N TYR A 465 -38.99 22.55 11.60
CA TYR A 465 -39.21 23.73 12.44
C TYR A 465 -40.40 23.56 13.37
N MET A 466 -40.32 24.19 14.54
CA MET A 466 -41.46 24.34 15.44
C MET A 466 -42.40 25.47 14.94
N PRO A 467 -43.71 25.40 15.24
CA PRO A 467 -44.40 24.25 15.82
C PRO A 467 -44.45 23.09 14.82
N TYR A 468 -44.27 21.87 15.32
CA TYR A 468 -44.23 20.67 14.49
C TYR A 468 -45.60 20.38 13.87
N ASN A 469 -45.61 19.91 12.62
CA ASN A 469 -46.82 19.58 11.89
C ASN A 469 -46.77 18.12 11.39
N MET A 470 -47.65 17.28 11.93
CA MET A 470 -47.72 15.85 11.58
C MET A 470 -48.09 15.60 10.12
N SER A 471 -48.83 16.51 9.47
CA SER A 471 -49.13 16.36 8.05
C SER A 471 -47.89 16.53 7.18
N GLU A 472 -47.00 17.46 7.53
CA GLU A 472 -45.74 17.70 6.81
C GLU A 472 -44.78 16.52 7.00
N LEU A 473 -44.71 15.98 8.22
CA LEU A 473 -43.90 14.79 8.51
C LEU A 473 -44.37 13.57 7.70
N LYS A 474 -45.68 13.32 7.63
CA LYS A 474 -46.24 12.22 6.81
C LYS A 474 -45.89 12.37 5.33
N LYS A 475 -45.98 13.59 4.77
CA LYS A 475 -45.61 13.87 3.38
C LYS A 475 -44.12 13.58 3.14
N LEU A 476 -43.23 14.04 4.02
CA LEU A 476 -41.80 13.75 3.93
C LEU A 476 -41.53 12.24 4.01
N ALA A 477 -42.18 11.55 4.95
CA ALA A 477 -42.02 10.11 5.13
C ALA A 477 -42.38 9.34 3.85
N MET A 478 -43.53 9.64 3.22
CA MET A 478 -43.91 9.00 1.96
C MET A 478 -42.90 9.23 0.83
N LEU A 479 -42.26 10.40 0.77
CA LEU A 479 -41.28 10.74 -0.26
C LEU A 479 -39.88 10.16 -0.02
N SER A 480 -39.54 9.81 1.22
CA SER A 480 -38.18 9.41 1.62
C SER A 480 -38.06 7.98 2.14
N SER A 481 -39.16 7.35 2.56
CA SER A 481 -39.14 5.98 3.08
C SER A 481 -38.92 4.97 1.96
N LYS A 482 -37.94 4.09 2.13
CA LYS A 482 -37.85 2.84 1.36
C LYS A 482 -38.59 1.75 2.11
N SER A 483 -39.48 1.03 1.43
CA SER A 483 -40.08 -0.17 2.00
C SER A 483 -39.02 -1.26 2.14
N PRO A 484 -38.97 -1.99 3.27
CA PRO A 484 -38.07 -3.13 3.40
C PRO A 484 -38.39 -4.18 2.34
N ASN A 485 -37.36 -4.70 1.68
CA ASN A 485 -37.46 -5.87 0.79
C ASN A 485 -37.18 -7.17 1.55
N PHE A 486 -37.42 -7.20 2.85
CA PHE A 486 -37.21 -8.35 3.72
C PHE A 486 -38.30 -8.45 4.79
N ASP A 487 -38.55 -9.68 5.25
CA ASP A 487 -39.50 -9.95 6.33
C ASP A 487 -38.89 -9.68 7.71
N ARG A 488 -39.68 -9.89 8.76
CA ARG A 488 -39.24 -9.70 10.15
C ARG A 488 -38.19 -10.72 10.60
N GLN A 489 -37.95 -11.76 9.82
CA GLN A 489 -36.90 -12.77 10.02
C GLN A 489 -35.65 -12.45 9.19
N GLY A 490 -35.62 -11.32 8.48
CA GLY A 490 -34.49 -10.88 7.67
C GLY A 490 -34.36 -11.61 6.33
N LYS A 491 -35.36 -12.41 5.92
CA LYS A 491 -35.35 -13.06 4.60
C LYS A 491 -35.81 -12.08 3.55
N GLU A 492 -35.10 -12.03 2.43
CA GLU A 492 -35.48 -11.19 1.29
C GLU A 492 -36.87 -11.60 0.77
N VAL A 493 -37.80 -10.65 0.74
CA VAL A 493 -39.14 -10.81 0.17
C VAL A 493 -39.16 -10.13 -1.20
N ARG A 494 -39.23 -10.96 -2.24
CA ARG A 494 -39.27 -10.51 -3.63
C ARG A 494 -40.71 -10.16 -4.02
N GLY A 495 -41.04 -8.88 -3.84
CA GLY A 495 -42.38 -8.32 -4.15
C GLY A 495 -42.64 -8.13 -5.65
N LEU A 496 -43.82 -7.59 -5.97
CA LEU A 496 -44.26 -7.35 -7.36
C LEU A 496 -43.26 -6.56 -8.20
N ALA A 497 -42.53 -5.61 -7.60
CA ALA A 497 -41.50 -4.83 -8.30
C ALA A 497 -40.31 -5.69 -8.78
N TYR A 498 -39.92 -6.71 -8.00
CA TYR A 498 -38.90 -7.66 -8.42
C TYR A 498 -39.40 -8.49 -9.61
N TRP A 499 -40.60 -9.06 -9.50
CA TRP A 499 -41.18 -9.89 -10.55
C TRP A 499 -41.47 -9.10 -11.83
N SER A 500 -41.94 -7.86 -11.72
CA SER A 500 -42.13 -6.97 -12.87
C SER A 500 -40.80 -6.59 -13.50
N SER A 501 -39.75 -6.32 -12.71
CA SER A 501 -38.40 -6.08 -13.25
C SER A 501 -37.82 -7.32 -13.93
N LEU A 502 -38.16 -8.52 -13.47
CA LEU A 502 -37.73 -9.77 -14.08
C LEU A 502 -38.44 -10.00 -15.41
N ILE A 503 -39.76 -9.80 -15.46
CA ILE A 503 -40.62 -9.99 -16.65
C ILE A 503 -40.30 -8.94 -17.71
N PHE A 504 -40.34 -7.65 -17.36
CA PHE A 504 -40.10 -6.57 -18.32
C PHE A 504 -38.62 -6.34 -18.58
N GLY A 505 -37.74 -6.59 -17.61
CA GLY A 505 -36.30 -6.52 -17.81
C GLY A 505 -35.72 -7.76 -18.51
N MET A 506 -36.50 -8.85 -18.61
CA MET A 506 -36.07 -10.16 -19.10
C MET A 506 -34.73 -10.62 -18.53
N GLY A 507 -34.46 -10.32 -17.25
CA GLY A 507 -33.20 -10.65 -16.57
C GLY A 507 -31.96 -9.89 -17.07
N ALA A 508 -32.13 -8.74 -17.73
CA ALA A 508 -31.01 -7.90 -18.15
C ALA A 508 -30.51 -7.02 -17.00
N ALA A 509 -29.20 -6.77 -16.96
CA ALA A 509 -28.57 -5.91 -15.95
C ALA A 509 -28.90 -4.40 -16.09
N GLY A 510 -29.65 -4.02 -17.13
CA GLY A 510 -30.07 -2.64 -17.32
C GLY A 510 -31.02 -2.43 -18.51
N PRO A 511 -31.55 -1.20 -18.69
CA PRO A 511 -32.62 -0.90 -19.64
C PRO A 511 -32.25 -1.21 -21.10
N LYS A 512 -31.00 -0.93 -21.49
CA LYS A 512 -30.51 -1.24 -22.85
C LYS A 512 -30.51 -2.74 -23.13
N GLY A 513 -30.11 -3.56 -22.16
CA GLY A 513 -30.11 -5.02 -22.31
C GLY A 513 -31.53 -5.61 -22.38
N ALA A 514 -32.46 -5.05 -21.61
CA ALA A 514 -33.87 -5.44 -21.66
C ALA A 514 -34.48 -5.15 -23.04
N LEU A 515 -34.19 -3.97 -23.60
CA LEU A 515 -34.68 -3.52 -24.90
C LEU A 515 -34.17 -4.40 -26.04
N VAL A 516 -32.88 -4.76 -26.03
CA VAL A 516 -32.28 -5.71 -27.00
C VAL A 516 -32.97 -7.06 -26.93
N ARG A 517 -33.22 -7.59 -25.73
CA ARG A 517 -33.90 -8.88 -25.58
C ARG A 517 -35.33 -8.80 -26.11
N TRP A 518 -36.07 -7.72 -25.83
CA TRP A 518 -37.44 -7.55 -26.36
C TRP A 518 -37.46 -7.44 -27.88
N LEU A 519 -36.47 -6.78 -28.49
CA LEU A 519 -36.30 -6.76 -29.94
C LEU A 519 -36.08 -8.16 -30.52
N ILE A 520 -35.26 -9.01 -29.88
CA ILE A 520 -35.06 -10.40 -30.32
C ILE A 520 -36.39 -11.18 -30.28
N VAL A 521 -37.16 -11.04 -29.20
CA VAL A 521 -38.48 -11.69 -29.08
C VAL A 521 -39.44 -11.20 -30.18
N LEU A 522 -39.47 -9.88 -30.44
CA LEU A 522 -40.31 -9.30 -31.49
C LEU A 522 -39.89 -9.76 -32.89
N VAL A 523 -38.59 -9.83 -33.18
CA VAL A 523 -38.07 -10.34 -34.45
C VAL A 523 -38.39 -11.82 -34.63
N ALA A 524 -38.23 -12.64 -33.58
CA ALA A 524 -38.58 -14.06 -33.60
C ALA A 524 -40.10 -14.26 -33.79
N ALA A 525 -40.93 -13.49 -33.10
CA ALA A 525 -42.38 -13.51 -33.27
C ALA A 525 -42.80 -13.08 -34.68
N TYR A 526 -42.18 -12.02 -35.21
CA TYR A 526 -42.39 -11.57 -36.59
C TYR A 526 -41.99 -12.64 -37.61
N ALA A 527 -40.84 -13.30 -37.43
CA ALA A 527 -40.40 -14.39 -38.29
C ALA A 527 -41.35 -15.61 -38.20
N TRP A 528 -41.90 -15.91 -37.02
CA TRP A 528 -42.85 -17.00 -36.82
C TRP A 528 -44.22 -16.72 -37.48
N VAL A 529 -44.77 -15.51 -37.29
CA VAL A 529 -46.02 -15.08 -37.95
C VAL A 529 -45.86 -15.06 -39.46
N ASN A 530 -44.71 -14.60 -39.98
CA ASN A 530 -44.47 -14.56 -41.41
C ASN A 530 -44.07 -15.92 -42.01
N ARG A 531 -43.61 -16.90 -41.22
CA ARG A 531 -43.52 -18.30 -41.69
C ARG A 531 -44.89 -18.86 -42.06
N VAL A 532 -45.96 -18.48 -41.35
CA VAL A 532 -47.34 -18.85 -41.71
C VAL A 532 -47.74 -18.21 -43.05
N ALA A 533 -47.35 -16.96 -43.29
CA ALA A 533 -47.59 -16.29 -44.57
C ALA A 533 -46.79 -16.91 -45.74
N ILE A 534 -45.52 -17.28 -45.51
CA ILE A 534 -44.67 -17.93 -46.52
C ILE A 534 -45.19 -19.34 -46.87
N THR A 535 -45.73 -20.07 -45.90
CA THR A 535 -46.33 -21.39 -46.14
C THR A 535 -47.59 -21.28 -47.01
N ASN A 536 -48.40 -20.24 -46.79
CA ASN A 536 -49.58 -19.96 -47.61
C ASN A 536 -49.24 -19.48 -49.03
N ILE A 537 -48.18 -18.68 -49.19
CA ILE A 537 -47.68 -18.26 -50.51
C ILE A 537 -47.09 -19.47 -51.27
N TYR A 538 -46.37 -20.37 -50.60
CA TYR A 538 -45.84 -21.59 -51.22
C TYR A 538 -46.95 -22.54 -51.70
N GLN A 539 -48.07 -22.65 -50.95
CA GLN A 539 -49.25 -23.40 -51.40
C GLN A 539 -49.98 -22.72 -52.56
N LEU A 540 -50.09 -21.39 -52.55
CA LEU A 540 -50.69 -20.61 -53.64
C LEU A 540 -49.87 -20.74 -54.94
N VAL A 541 -48.53 -20.70 -54.83
CA VAL A 541 -47.61 -20.91 -55.97
C VAL A 541 -47.68 -22.35 -56.49
N LYS A 542 -47.85 -23.36 -55.61
CA LYS A 542 -48.11 -24.75 -56.04
C LYS A 542 -49.44 -24.91 -56.78
N GLN A 543 -50.51 -24.26 -56.34
CA GLN A 543 -51.81 -24.30 -57.03
C GLN A 543 -51.76 -23.59 -58.39
N LEU A 544 -51.05 -22.46 -58.49
CA LEU A 544 -50.85 -21.75 -59.77
C LEU A 544 -49.96 -22.52 -60.74
N ALA A 545 -48.97 -23.28 -60.25
CA ALA A 545 -48.12 -24.12 -61.09
C ALA A 545 -48.82 -25.39 -61.62
N ALA A 546 -49.88 -25.86 -60.96
CA ALA A 546 -50.69 -26.98 -61.43
C ALA A 546 -51.76 -26.59 -62.48
N MET A 547 -51.92 -25.30 -62.76
CA MET A 547 -52.82 -24.76 -63.79
C MET A 547 -52.11 -24.43 -65.11
N ARG A 548 -50.98 -25.09 -65.41
CA ARG A 548 -50.30 -25.06 -66.71
C ARG A 548 -50.19 -26.44 -67.33
#